data_AF-A0A316HYA9-F1
#
_entry.id   AF-A0A316HYA9-F1
#
_cell.length_a   1.000
_cell.length_b   1.000
_cell.length_c   1.000
_cell.angle_alpha   90.00
_cell.angle_beta   90.00
_cell.angle_gamma   90.00
#
_symmetry.space_group_name_H-M   'P 1'
#
loop_
_entity.id
_entity.type
_entity.pdbx_description
1 polymer ?
#
loop_
_entity_poly.entity_id
_entity_poly.type
_entity_poly.pdbx_seq_one_letter_code
_entity_poly.pdbx_strand_id
1 'polypeptide(L)' 'MIYFCFGDDGYARHRNIVFNQWFADLDTSVEKYNSVIPYEDGKVYGALLVVKENPLKKLIVDSFNSFLNELK' A
#
# COMPACT_ATOMS: atom_id res chain seq x y z
N MET A 1 -3.30 -8.63 0.22
CA MET A 1 -3.47 -7.88 -1.04
C MET A 1 -2.41 -6.80 -1.10
N ILE A 2 -1.76 -6.60 -2.25
CA ILE A 2 -0.78 -5.54 -2.46
C ILE A 2 -1.36 -4.60 -3.51
N TYR A 3 -1.25 -3.29 -3.25
CA TYR A 3 -1.72 -2.23 -4.11
C TYR A 3 -0.60 -1.22 -4.31
N PHE A 4 -0.30 -0.90 -5.56
CA PHE A 4 0.59 0.18 -5.95
C PHE A 4 -0.12 1.05 -6.97
N CYS A 5 0.04 2.36 -6.81
CA CYS A 5 -0.51 3.31 -7.74
C CYS A 5 0.50 4.40 -8.06
N PHE A 6 1.02 4.31 -9.28
CA PHE A 6 1.94 5.27 -9.87
C PHE A 6 1.16 6.53 -10.31
N GLY A 7 1.85 7.67 -10.29
CA GLY A 7 1.28 9.01 -10.38
C GLY A 7 0.93 9.47 -11.80
N ASP A 8 1.19 8.64 -12.79
CA ASP A 8 1.41 9.01 -14.19
C ASP A 8 0.15 9.60 -14.86
N ASP A 9 -1.04 9.27 -14.34
CA ASP A 9 -2.33 9.70 -14.87
C ASP A 9 -3.06 10.75 -14.00
N GLY A 10 -2.44 11.21 -12.92
CA GLY A 10 -3.02 12.20 -12.00
C GLY A 10 -4.15 11.69 -11.09
N TYR A 11 -4.59 10.44 -11.23
CA TYR A 11 -5.68 9.85 -10.43
C TYR A 11 -5.19 9.00 -9.26
N ALA A 12 -3.87 8.92 -9.05
CA ALA A 12 -3.28 8.05 -8.03
C ALA A 12 -3.77 8.34 -6.61
N ARG A 13 -3.96 9.63 -6.28
CA ARG A 13 -4.55 10.05 -5.01
C ARG A 13 -6.00 9.60 -4.86
N HIS A 14 -6.80 9.72 -5.92
CA HIS A 14 -8.21 9.32 -5.90
C HIS A 14 -8.35 7.81 -5.67
N ARG A 15 -7.56 7.00 -6.38
CA ARG A 15 -7.56 5.54 -6.18
C ARG A 15 -7.10 5.15 -4.79
N ASN A 16 -6.11 5.83 -4.22
CA ASN A 16 -5.71 5.61 -2.83
C ASN A 16 -6.85 5.93 -1.83
N ILE A 17 -7.63 6.99 -2.06
CA ILE A 17 -8.81 7.31 -1.23
C ILE A 17 -9.84 6.18 -1.32
N VAL A 18 -10.17 5.72 -2.53
CA VAL A 18 -11.12 4.61 -2.74
C VAL A 18 -10.63 3.33 -2.04
N PHE A 19 -9.34 3.00 -2.15
CA PHE A 19 -8.76 1.86 -1.47
C PHE A 19 -8.86 1.96 0.06
N ASN A 20 -8.67 3.16 0.61
CA ASN A 20 -8.83 3.39 2.03
C ASN A 20 -10.28 3.21 2.49
N GLN A 21 -11.25 3.59 1.68
CA GLN A 21 -12.67 3.35 1.95
C GLN A 21 -12.97 1.85 1.96
N TRP A 22 -12.53 1.11 0.93
CA TRP A 22 -12.71 -0.33 0.88
C TRP A 22 -12.11 -1.05 2.09
N PHE A 23 -10.96 -0.59 2.59
CA PHE A 23 -10.39 -1.13 3.82
C PHE A 23 -11.25 -0.85 5.05
N ALA A 24 -11.87 0.33 5.14
CA ALA A 24 -12.76 0.66 6.26
C ALA A 24 -14.01 -0.26 6.31
N ASP A 25 -14.41 -0.79 5.15
CA ASP A 25 -15.54 -1.71 5.02
C ASP A 25 -15.16 -3.18 5.27
N LEU A 26 -13.85 -3.49 5.43
CA LEU A 26 -13.36 -4.84 5.73
C LEU A 26 -13.45 -5.17 7.22
N ASP A 27 -13.51 -6.47 7.51
CA ASP A 27 -13.44 -6.97 8.88
C ASP A 27 -12.09 -6.64 9.56
N THR A 28 -12.14 -6.50 10.89
CA THR A 28 -11.02 -6.14 11.75
C THR A 28 -9.90 -7.18 11.82
N SER A 29 -10.05 -8.34 11.18
CA SER A 29 -9.03 -9.39 11.06
C SER A 29 -7.87 -9.05 10.11
N VAL A 30 -7.95 -7.94 9.39
CA VAL A 30 -6.92 -7.46 8.44
C VAL A 30 -6.26 -6.18 8.94
N GLU A 31 -4.93 -6.11 8.81
CA GLU A 31 -4.11 -4.91 9.03
C GLU A 31 -3.75 -4.27 7.69
N LYS A 32 -3.66 -2.94 7.69
CA LYS A 32 -3.24 -2.14 6.53
C LYS A 32 -1.94 -1.39 6.83
N TYR A 33 -1.01 -1.47 5.89
CA TYR A 33 0.22 -0.70 5.86
C TYR A 33 0.18 0.23 4.64
N ASN A 34 0.23 1.53 4.86
CA ASN A 34 0.19 2.54 3.80
C ASN A 34 1.55 3.24 3.70
N SER A 35 1.95 3.57 2.47
CA SER A 35 3.14 4.37 2.20
C SER A 35 2.91 5.28 1.01
N VAL A 36 3.53 6.46 1.06
CA VAL A 36 3.57 7.40 -0.06
C VAL A 36 5.02 7.78 -0.26
N ILE A 37 5.56 7.48 -1.43
CA ILE A 37 6.96 7.77 -1.77
C ILE A 37 7.01 8.70 -3.00
N PRO A 38 8.01 9.60 -3.10
CA PRO A 38 8.31 10.27 -4.36
C PRO A 38 8.73 9.23 -5.40
N TYR A 39 8.40 9.46 -6.67
CA TYR A 39 8.82 8.61 -7.78
C TYR A 39 8.74 9.42 -9.07
N GLU A 40 9.87 9.56 -9.77
CA GLU A 40 10.02 10.43 -10.95
C GLU A 40 9.40 11.84 -10.71
N ASP A 41 8.52 12.31 -11.61
CA ASP A 41 7.82 13.60 -11.51
C ASP A 41 6.55 13.53 -10.64
N GLY A 42 6.36 12.45 -9.88
CA GLY A 42 5.12 12.15 -9.15
C GLY A 42 5.31 11.48 -7.79
N LYS A 43 4.28 10.74 -7.39
CA LYS A 43 4.25 9.96 -6.15
C LYS A 43 3.68 8.59 -6.42
N VAL A 44 4.25 7.58 -5.79
CA VAL A 44 3.66 6.25 -5.70
C VAL A 44 2.91 6.12 -4.38
N TYR A 45 1.64 5.76 -4.48
CA TYR A 45 0.83 5.35 -3.33
C TYR A 45 0.87 3.83 -3.22
N GLY A 46 1.50 3.33 -2.17
CA GLY A 46 1.55 1.91 -1.85
C GLY A 46 0.64 1.58 -0.68
N ALA A 47 -0.08 0.46 -0.78
CA ALA A 47 -0.81 -0.11 0.34
C ALA A 47 -0.69 -1.63 0.36
N LEU A 48 -0.54 -2.19 1.56
CA LEU A 48 -0.45 -3.61 1.80
C LEU A 48 -1.51 -3.99 2.84
N LEU A 49 -2.33 -4.98 2.51
CA LEU A 49 -3.27 -5.61 3.44
C LEU A 49 -2.80 -7.01 3.81
N VAL A 50 -2.68 -7.27 5.11
CA VAL A 50 -2.22 -8.57 5.66
C VAL A 50 -3.18 -9.01 6.78
N VAL A 51 -3.54 -10.29 6.78
CA VAL A 51 -4.29 -10.89 7.90
C VAL A 51 -3.45 -10.83 9.17
N LYS A 52 -4.04 -10.40 10.29
CA LYS A 52 -3.35 -10.20 11.58
C LYS A 52 -2.54 -11.41 12.03
N GLU A 53 -3.14 -12.58 11.90
CA GLU A 53 -2.60 -13.89 12.31
C GLU A 53 -1.70 -14.54 11.27
N ASN A 54 -1.31 -13.82 10.21
CA ASN A 54 -0.43 -14.40 9.20
C ASN A 54 0.98 -14.63 9.78
N PRO A 55 1.49 -15.88 9.82
CA PRO A 55 2.80 -16.17 10.40
C PRO A 55 3.97 -15.55 9.62
N LEU A 56 3.76 -15.21 8.35
CA LEU A 56 4.73 -14.55 7.49
C LEU A 56 4.55 -13.03 7.43
N LYS A 57 3.68 -12.44 8.26
CA LYS A 57 3.35 -11.01 8.24
C LYS A 57 4.59 -10.12 8.23
N LYS A 58 5.55 -10.40 9.11
CA LYS A 58 6.79 -9.63 9.20
C LYS A 58 7.57 -9.66 7.88
N LEU A 59 7.78 -10.85 7.32
CA LEU A 59 8.48 -11.01 6.04
C LEU A 59 7.78 -10.22 4.92
N ILE A 60 6.45 -10.29 4.83
CA ILE A 60 5.67 -9.60 3.80
C ILE A 60 5.80 -8.08 3.95
N VAL A 61 5.68 -7.56 5.18
CA VAL A 61 5.81 -6.13 5.47
C VAL A 61 7.23 -5.64 5.19
N ASP A 62 8.25 -6.41 5.58
CA ASP A 62 9.65 -6.08 5.33
C ASP A 62 9.95 -6.06 3.83
N SER A 63 9.49 -7.04 3.05
CA SER A 63 9.62 -7.06 1.59
C SER A 63 8.92 -5.87 0.92
N PHE A 64 7.71 -5.53 1.37
CA PHE A 64 6.98 -4.36 0.86
C PHE A 64 7.74 -3.05 1.12
N ASN A 65 8.29 -2.88 2.33
CA ASN A 65 9.09 -1.72 2.67
C ASN A 65 10.42 -1.67 1.91
N SER A 66 11.08 -2.81 1.70
CA SER A 66 12.31 -2.91 0.91
C SER A 66 12.07 -2.44 -0.52
N PHE A 67 11.03 -2.96 -1.17
CA PHE A 67 10.66 -2.58 -2.53
C PHE A 67 10.37 -1.07 -2.64
N LEU A 68 9.62 -0.50 -1.71
CA LEU A 68 9.34 0.93 -1.69
C LEU A 68 10.59 1.79 -1.46
N ASN A 69 11.60 1.28 -0.76
CA ASN A 69 12.87 1.98 -0.59
C ASN A 69 13.75 1.89 -1.84
N GLU A 70 13.67 0.80 -2.61
CA GLU A 70 14.36 0.67 -3.90
C GLU A 70 13.78 1.59 -4.99
N LEU A 71 12.50 1.95 -4.87
CA LEU A 71 11.84 2.89 -5.79
C LEU A 71 12.12 4.37 -5.49
N LYS A 72 12.61 4.71 -4.30
CA LYS A 72 12.96 6.10 -3.92
C LYS A 72 14.26 6.54 -4.57
#